data_AF-A0AB39BPM9-F1
#
_entry.id   AF-A0AB39BPM9-F1
#
_cell.length_a   1.000
_cell.length_b   1.000
_cell.length_c   1.000
_cell.angle_alpha   90.00
_cell.angle_beta   90.00
_cell.angle_gamma   90.00
#
_symmetry.space_group_name_H-M   'P 1'
#
loop_
_entity.id
_entity.type
_entity.pdbx_description
1 polymer ?
#
loop_
_entity_poly.entity_id
_entity_poly.type
_entity_poly.pdbx_seq_one_letter_code
_entity_poly.pdbx_strand_id
1 'polypeptide(L)'
;MATSSLYQFALEPLPEDDDARDQFIAHIDEQLASREALIPKIDRDSLTEGEKKLGDELVKLNEKLNVQLSVIRSDIQANLSELKVKKQTGRRYENPYDGPTADGVFFDKRGV
;
A
#
# COMPACT_ATOMS: atom_id res chain seq x y z
N MET A 1 17.21 -16.33 -7.85
CA MET A 1 15.93 -17.05 -7.95
C MET A 1 14.78 -16.07 -7.78
N ALA A 2 13.65 -16.28 -8.46
CA ALA A 2 12.54 -15.32 -8.54
C ALA A 2 12.00 -14.85 -7.17
N THR A 3 11.86 -15.77 -6.20
CA THR A 3 11.41 -15.40 -4.83
C THR A 3 12.45 -14.55 -4.10
N SER A 4 13.75 -14.78 -4.33
CA SER A 4 14.81 -14.00 -3.69
C SER A 4 14.93 -12.59 -4.25
N SER A 5 14.77 -12.41 -5.56
CA SER A 5 14.77 -11.07 -6.16
C SER A 5 13.56 -10.26 -5.69
N LEU A 6 12.37 -10.88 -5.66
CA LEU A 6 11.16 -10.23 -5.14
C LEU A 6 11.30 -9.87 -3.66
N TYR A 7 11.88 -10.77 -2.85
CA TYR A 7 12.14 -10.46 -1.44
C TYR A 7 13.10 -9.29 -1.27
N GLN A 8 14.19 -9.22 -2.04
CA GLN A 8 15.12 -8.08 -1.98
C GLN A 8 14.44 -6.77 -2.39
N PHE A 9 13.65 -6.79 -3.46
CA PHE A 9 12.91 -5.62 -3.91
C PHE A 9 11.88 -5.16 -2.86
N ALA A 10 11.18 -6.11 -2.23
CA ALA A 10 10.22 -5.81 -1.15
C ALA A 10 10.87 -5.30 0.16
N LEU A 11 12.20 -5.31 0.27
CA LEU A 11 12.91 -4.66 1.38
C LEU A 11 13.22 -3.19 1.11
N GLU A 12 13.11 -2.74 -0.15
CA GLU A 12 13.29 -1.35 -0.49
C GLU A 12 12.16 -0.51 0.14
N PRO A 13 12.48 0.72 0.60
CA PRO A 13 11.47 1.58 1.19
C PRO A 13 10.40 1.96 0.16
N LEU A 14 9.15 2.06 0.61
CA LEU A 14 8.06 2.53 -0.23
C LEU A 14 8.36 3.96 -0.73
N PRO A 15 8.34 4.22 -2.05
CA PRO A 15 8.58 5.56 -2.57
C PRO A 15 7.55 6.58 -2.07
N GLU A 16 8.01 7.80 -1.78
CA GLU A 16 7.13 8.91 -1.37
C GLU A 16 6.36 9.51 -2.55
N ASP A 17 7.00 9.55 -3.72
CA ASP A 17 6.39 10.04 -4.96
C ASP A 17 5.30 9.09 -5.46
N ASP A 18 4.15 9.64 -5.84
CA ASP A 18 2.97 8.85 -6.19
C ASP A 18 3.20 7.98 -7.44
N ASP A 19 3.85 8.51 -8.48
CA ASP A 19 4.13 7.78 -9.72
C ASP A 19 5.17 6.67 -9.48
N ALA A 20 6.23 6.97 -8.72
CA ALA A 20 7.23 5.99 -8.34
C ALA A 20 6.64 4.87 -7.46
N ARG A 21 5.70 5.22 -6.56
CA ARG A 21 5.01 4.25 -5.72
C ARG A 21 4.11 3.33 -6.52
N ASP A 22 3.37 3.86 -7.49
CA ASP A 22 2.53 3.06 -8.38
C ASP A 22 3.37 2.09 -9.22
N GLN A 23 4.52 2.53 -9.72
CA GLN A 23 5.49 1.67 -10.41
C GLN A 23 6.06 0.59 -9.50
N PHE A 24 6.39 0.93 -8.24
CA PHE A 24 6.88 -0.02 -7.25
C PHE A 24 5.86 -1.13 -6.98
N ILE A 25 4.60 -0.76 -6.76
CA ILE A 25 3.51 -1.72 -6.54
C ILE A 25 3.29 -2.58 -7.78
N ALA A 26 3.23 -1.97 -8.97
CA ALA A 26 3.07 -2.70 -10.23
C ALA A 26 4.18 -3.73 -10.46
N HIS A 27 5.42 -3.40 -10.09
CA HIS A 27 6.55 -4.33 -10.22
C HIS A 27 6.43 -5.52 -9.26
N ILE A 28 5.98 -5.29 -8.02
CA ILE A 28 5.67 -6.38 -7.07
C ILE A 28 4.59 -7.29 -7.66
N ASP A 29 3.50 -6.72 -8.19
CA ASP A 29 2.38 -7.48 -8.76
C ASP A 29 2.81 -8.32 -9.98
N GLU A 30 3.64 -7.76 -10.87
CA GLU A 30 4.19 -8.49 -12.02
C GLU A 30 5.02 -9.71 -11.57
N GLN A 31 5.90 -9.51 -10.58
CA GLN A 31 6.74 -10.58 -10.06
C GLN A 31 5.91 -11.66 -9.35
N LEU A 32 4.86 -11.26 -8.61
CA LEU A 32 3.91 -12.19 -7.98
C LEU A 32 3.14 -13.01 -9.03
N ALA A 33 2.62 -12.36 -10.08
CA ALA A 33 1.90 -13.02 -11.16
C ALA A 33 2.79 -14.01 -11.93
N SER A 34 4.03 -13.61 -12.24
CA SER A 34 5.02 -14.49 -12.87
C SER A 34 5.30 -15.72 -12.01
N ARG A 35 5.45 -15.53 -10.69
CA ARG A 35 5.64 -16.64 -9.74
C ARG A 35 4.42 -17.56 -9.67
N GLU A 36 3.21 -17.01 -9.60
CA GLU A 36 1.97 -17.77 -9.57
C GLU A 36 1.82 -18.67 -10.81
N ALA A 37 2.23 -18.19 -11.99
CA ALA A 37 2.23 -18.99 -13.21
C ALA A 37 3.28 -20.13 -13.23
N LEU A 38 4.32 -20.05 -12.40
CA LEU A 38 5.39 -21.06 -12.32
C LEU A 38 5.10 -22.16 -11.29
N ILE A 39 4.46 -21.84 -10.17
CA ILE A 39 4.20 -22.81 -9.08
C ILE A 39 3.47 -24.08 -9.56
N PRO A 40 2.41 -24.01 -10.39
CA PRO A 40 1.70 -25.20 -10.88
C PRO A 40 2.53 -26.09 -11.80
N LYS A 41 3.61 -25.56 -12.38
CA LYS A 41 4.49 -26.30 -13.29
C LYS A 41 5.52 -27.17 -12.54
N ILE A 42 5.57 -27.06 -11.21
CA ILE A 42 6.48 -27.85 -10.38
C ILE A 42 5.88 -29.24 -10.19
N ASP A 43 6.49 -30.24 -10.83
CA ASP A 43 6.25 -31.64 -10.49
C ASP A 43 7.02 -31.97 -9.21
N ARG A 44 6.28 -32.18 -8.12
CA ARG A 44 6.85 -32.44 -6.79
C ARG A 44 7.37 -33.87 -6.65
N ASP A 45 6.84 -34.81 -7.44
CA ASP A 45 7.15 -36.22 -7.31
C ASP A 45 8.48 -36.57 -7.98
N SER A 46 8.88 -35.78 -8.99
CA SER A 46 10.14 -35.94 -9.72
C SER A 46 11.35 -35.20 -9.12
N LEU A 47 11.19 -34.52 -7.96
CA LEU A 47 12.27 -33.72 -7.38
C LEU A 47 13.37 -34.59 -6.73
N THR A 48 14.62 -34.26 -7.05
CA THR A 48 15.80 -34.79 -6.36
C THR A 48 15.87 -34.29 -4.91
N GLU A 49 16.68 -34.94 -4.07
CA GLU A 49 16.87 -34.50 -2.67
C GLU A 49 17.44 -33.08 -2.57
N GLY A 50 18.32 -32.69 -3.50
CA GLY A 50 18.86 -31.33 -3.57
C GLY A 50 17.79 -30.29 -3.91
N GLU A 51 16.91 -30.60 -4.85
CA GLU A 51 15.80 -29.71 -5.22
C GLU A 51 14.75 -29.61 -4.11
N LYS A 52 14.52 -30.69 -3.34
CA LYS A 52 13.64 -30.65 -2.16
C LYS A 52 14.19 -29.69 -1.10
N LYS A 53 15.49 -29.77 -0.78
CA LYS A 53 16.15 -28.84 0.16
C LYS A 53 16.03 -27.40 -0.31
N LEU A 54 16.24 -27.16 -1.61
CA LEU A 54 16.04 -25.84 -2.21
C LEU A 54 14.59 -25.37 -2.10
N GLY A 55 13.63 -26.26 -2.31
CA GLY A 55 12.20 -26.00 -2.12
C GLY A 55 11.89 -25.56 -0.68
N ASP A 56 12.47 -26.23 0.31
CA ASP A 56 12.30 -25.85 1.73
C ASP A 56 12.88 -24.46 2.03
N GLU A 57 14.03 -24.12 1.44
CA GLU A 57 14.61 -22.76 1.54
C GLU A 57 13.72 -21.71 0.87
N LEU A 58 13.13 -22.03 -0.29
CA LEU A 58 12.18 -21.16 -0.99
C LEU A 58 10.90 -20.94 -0.19
N VAL A 59 10.40 -21.95 0.52
CA VAL A 59 9.24 -21.81 1.42
C VAL A 59 9.55 -20.87 2.57
N LYS A 60 10.70 -21.05 3.25
CA LYS A 60 11.15 -20.14 4.32
C LYS A 60 11.32 -18.70 3.83
N LEU A 61 11.83 -18.54 2.61
CA LEU A 61 11.98 -17.22 2.01
C LEU A 61 10.62 -16.59 1.68
N ASN A 62 9.66 -17.39 1.21
CA ASN A 62 8.30 -16.95 0.96
C ASN A 62 7.59 -16.48 2.24
N GLU A 63 7.81 -17.15 3.38
CA GLU A 63 7.28 -16.71 4.66
C GLU A 63 7.79 -15.31 5.03
N LYS A 64 9.09 -15.06 4.86
CA LYS A 64 9.67 -13.73 5.09
C LYS A 64 9.12 -12.68 4.13
N LEU A 65 8.94 -13.04 2.86
CA LEU A 65 8.31 -12.18 1.87
C LEU A 65 6.87 -11.83 2.26
N ASN A 66 6.07 -12.79 2.70
CA ASN A 66 4.70 -12.55 3.14
C ASN A 66 4.63 -11.56 4.30
N VAL A 67 5.55 -11.67 5.26
CA VAL A 67 5.66 -10.69 6.36
C VAL A 67 5.93 -9.30 5.80
N GLN A 68 6.88 -9.15 4.87
CA GLN A 68 7.18 -7.82 4.32
C GLN A 68 6.07 -7.22 3.46
N LEU A 69 5.41 -8.03 2.64
CA LEU A 69 4.25 -7.57 1.88
C LEU A 69 3.12 -7.10 2.81
N SER A 70 2.98 -7.70 4.00
CA SER A 70 2.03 -7.24 5.01
C SER A 70 2.42 -5.90 5.63
N VAL A 71 3.72 -5.63 5.81
CA VAL A 71 4.21 -4.32 6.27
C VAL A 71 3.92 -3.25 5.23
N ILE A 72 4.34 -3.46 3.98
CA ILE A 72 4.08 -2.54 2.85
C ILE A 72 2.58 -2.24 2.73
N ARG A 73 1.73 -3.27 2.80
CA ARG A 73 0.27 -3.10 2.76
C ARG A 73 -0.23 -2.22 3.91
N SER A 74 0.31 -2.38 5.11
CA SER A 74 -0.08 -1.59 6.28
C SER A 74 0.32 -0.13 6.12
N ASP A 75 1.51 0.12 5.56
CA ASP A 75 2.00 1.48 5.30
C ASP A 75 1.12 2.20 4.26
N ILE A 76 0.76 1.51 3.17
CA ILE A 76 -0.17 2.03 2.16
C ILE A 76 -1.53 2.38 2.80
N GLN A 77 -2.06 1.52 3.68
CA GLN A 77 -3.32 1.75 4.38
C GLN A 77 -3.26 2.96 5.33
N ALA A 78 -2.14 3.12 6.05
CA ALA A 78 -1.90 4.26 6.92
C ALA A 78 -1.86 5.57 6.10
N ASN A 79 -1.09 5.60 5.00
CA ASN A 79 -1.01 6.75 4.11
C ASN A 79 -2.37 7.14 3.52
N LEU A 80 -3.18 6.16 3.08
CA LEU A 80 -4.54 6.41 2.59
C LEU A 80 -5.46 6.99 3.68
N SER A 81 -5.29 6.56 4.92
CA SER A 81 -6.07 7.07 6.05
C SER A 81 -5.69 8.50 6.38
N GLU A 82 -4.39 8.82 6.39
CA GLU A 82 -3.90 10.18 6.58
C GLU A 82 -4.37 11.13 5.47
N LEU A 83 -4.34 10.70 4.20
CA LEU A 83 -4.85 11.48 3.08
C LEU A 83 -6.34 11.79 3.23
N LYS A 84 -7.15 10.83 3.69
CA LYS A 84 -8.58 11.05 3.98
C LYS A 84 -8.78 12.07 5.10
N VAL A 85 -8.01 11.99 6.18
CA VAL A 85 -8.07 12.95 7.29
C VAL A 85 -7.66 14.34 6.82
N LYS A 86 -6.55 14.49 6.09
CA LYS A 86 -6.11 15.78 5.52
C LYS A 86 -7.20 16.41 4.64
N LYS A 87 -7.87 15.64 3.78
CA LYS A 87 -8.99 16.12 2.95
C LYS A 87 -10.19 16.57 3.79
N GLN A 88 -10.53 15.86 4.87
CA GLN A 88 -11.62 16.26 5.76
C GLN A 88 -11.30 17.55 6.53
N THR A 89 -10.08 17.67 7.04
CA THR A 89 -9.64 18.85 7.79
C THR A 89 -9.50 20.07 6.89
N GLY A 90 -8.97 19.93 5.67
CA GLY A 90 -8.90 21.02 4.68
C GLY A 90 -10.27 21.59 4.33
N ARG A 91 -11.29 20.74 4.13
CA ARG A 91 -12.68 21.18 3.88
C ARG A 91 -13.30 21.92 5.07
N ARG A 92 -12.90 21.61 6.31
CA ARG A 92 -13.38 22.32 7.51
C ARG A 92 -12.79 23.74 7.64
N TYR A 93 -11.62 23.99 7.05
CA TYR A 93 -11.01 25.32 7.04
C TYR A 93 -11.46 26.19 5.87
N GLU A 94 -11.82 25.60 4.73
CA GLU A 94 -12.36 26.34 3.58
C GLU A 94 -13.80 26.82 3.78
N ASN A 95 -14.52 26.30 4.79
CA ASN A 95 -15.91 26.67 5.01
C ASN A 95 -16.25 27.13 6.46
N PRO A 96 -15.73 28.29 6.92
CA PRO A 96 -16.08 28.85 8.24
C PRO A 96 -17.49 29.45 8.33
N TYR A 97 -18.26 29.48 7.23
CA TYR A 97 -19.53 30.23 7.14
C TYR A 97 -20.77 29.39 6.79
N ASP A 98 -20.67 28.05 6.76
CA ASP A 98 -21.79 27.16 6.41
C ASP A 98 -22.49 26.58 7.63
N GLY A 99 -22.65 27.41 8.66
CA GLY A 99 -23.70 27.21 9.65
C GLY A 99 -24.95 27.94 9.16
N PRO A 100 -26.17 27.46 9.46
CA PRO A 100 -27.36 28.27 9.22
C PRO A 100 -27.17 29.59 9.97
N THR A 101 -27.09 30.71 9.24
CA THR A 101 -27.22 32.04 9.83
C THR A 101 -28.59 32.07 10.48
N ALA A 102 -28.63 31.80 11.78
CA ALA A 102 -29.80 31.97 12.60
C ALA A 102 -30.22 33.45 12.46
N ASP A 103 -31.37 33.64 11.81
CA ASP A 103 -32.24 34.80 11.85
C ASP A 103 -31.63 36.13 12.33
N GLY A 104 -31.47 37.04 11.38
CA GLY A 104 -31.71 38.47 11.54
C GLY A 104 -31.17 39.16 12.79
N VAL A 105 -29.95 39.69 12.71
CA VAL A 105 -29.57 40.85 13.55
C VAL A 105 -29.74 42.12 12.71
N PHE A 106 -30.91 42.74 12.86
CA PHE A 106 -31.16 44.10 12.43
C PHE A 106 -30.23 45.05 13.18
N PHE A 107 -29.30 45.70 12.48
CA PHE A 107 -28.68 46.91 12.99
C PHE A 107 -29.64 48.09 12.79
N ASP A 108 -30.61 48.25 13.68
CA ASP A 108 -31.18 49.57 13.92
C ASP A 108 -30.28 50.28 14.94
N LYS A 109 -29.54 51.29 14.48
CA LYS A 109 -29.69 52.66 15.02
C LYS A 109 -28.79 53.65 14.28
N ARG A 110 -29.49 54.45 13.46
CA ARG A 110 -29.46 55.93 13.31
C ARG A 110 -28.14 56.59 12.92
N GLY A 111 -28.23 57.30 11.78
CA GLY A 111 -27.29 58.33 11.37
C GLY A 111 -27.35 59.61 12.21
N VAL A 112 -26.48 60.54 11.77
CA VAL A 112 -25.96 61.81 12.32
C VAL A 112 -25.03 61.70 13.53
#